data_AF-A0A417YH03-F1
#
_entry.id   AF-A0A417YH03-F1
#
_cell.length_a   1.000
_cell.length_b   1.000
_cell.length_c   1.000
_cell.angle_alpha   90.00
_cell.angle_beta   90.00
_cell.angle_gamma   90.00
#
_symmetry.space_group_name_H-M   'P 1'
#
loop_
_entity.id
_entity.type
_entity.pdbx_description
1 polymer ?
#
loop_
_entity_poly.entity_id
_entity_poly.type
_entity_poly.pdbx_seq_one_letter_code
_entity_poly.pdbx_strand_id
1 'polypeptide(L)'
;MLFSYYFDTDKQHVVNCGVDITSVNEKASREVEIIFTAYIEELSDGLLLKRESVNRIFTFPFNPSDSSNHDIDFLRKRYADEQKWILEVRNNKNSSQNIAIGLVSDTATRNPLGLDIIHDSNLYDSEVRANNLSEIDQQERGPIIKQTMAYANFTELGYPKGFISRTGQQDNNLKLIKANEFTQNFLEDIPENVPFVIEMNIAPESFDMKYEGDSFLQVNVPGLGVMKAYQDKITYLKDTQSSGQEIVTAFDELKNLSDFYSSGFTSDSNLLIEGDGRGSLVLRYGNKQIHTTYNAETVLSAFGMRGAITSRAIELPQELLSENWLKHKIDNIHVFYNK
;
A
#
# COMPACT_ATOMS: atom_id res chain seq x y z
N MET A 1 2.57 24.03 -3.89
CA MET A 1 3.98 24.20 -4.36
C MET A 1 4.42 22.91 -5.01
N LEU A 2 5.09 22.98 -6.15
CA LEU A 2 5.53 21.81 -6.90
C LEU A 2 6.96 22.01 -7.41
N PHE A 3 7.81 21.01 -7.19
CA PHE A 3 9.16 20.92 -7.73
C PHE A 3 9.21 19.78 -8.75
N SER A 4 9.47 20.09 -10.01
CA SER A 4 9.45 19.12 -11.11
C SER A 4 10.86 18.93 -11.68
N TYR A 5 11.44 17.77 -11.42
CA TYR A 5 12.73 17.35 -11.98
C TYR A 5 12.49 16.60 -13.30
N TYR A 6 13.08 17.04 -14.40
CA TYR A 6 12.92 16.41 -15.72
C TYR A 6 14.19 15.68 -16.18
N PHE A 7 14.01 14.56 -16.88
CA PHE A 7 15.11 13.67 -17.30
C PHE A 7 15.36 13.67 -18.82
N ASP A 8 14.51 14.35 -19.58
CA ASP A 8 14.66 14.58 -21.02
C ASP A 8 14.40 16.06 -21.36
N THR A 9 14.81 16.47 -22.56
CA THR A 9 14.69 17.86 -23.03
C THR A 9 13.25 18.27 -23.32
N ASP A 10 12.37 17.30 -23.57
CA ASP A 10 10.96 17.51 -23.91
C ASP A 10 10.05 17.51 -22.66
N LYS A 11 10.66 17.36 -21.48
CA LYS A 11 10.04 17.28 -20.15
C LYS A 11 8.94 16.22 -20.05
N GLN A 12 9.08 15.11 -20.75
CA GLN A 12 8.08 14.03 -20.75
C GLN A 12 8.24 13.09 -19.55
N HIS A 13 9.47 12.85 -19.12
CA HIS A 13 9.80 12.06 -17.95
C HIS A 13 10.16 12.98 -16.79
N VAL A 14 9.33 12.98 -15.74
CA VAL A 14 9.46 13.88 -14.59
C VAL A 14 9.26 13.18 -13.26
N VAL A 15 10.00 13.62 -12.25
CA VAL A 15 9.72 13.36 -10.83
C VAL A 15 9.24 14.66 -10.18
N ASN A 16 8.01 14.63 -9.72
CA ASN A 16 7.32 15.73 -9.08
C ASN A 16 7.37 15.54 -7.56
N CYS A 17 7.86 16.55 -6.85
CA CYS A 17 7.79 16.65 -5.38
C CYS A 17 6.85 17.80 -5.06
N GLY A 18 5.68 17.52 -4.49
CA GLY A 18 4.63 18.52 -4.31
C GLY A 18 4.05 18.59 -2.92
N VAL A 19 3.52 19.76 -2.59
CA VAL A 19 2.75 20.04 -1.37
C VAL A 19 1.53 20.87 -1.74
N ASP A 20 0.35 20.29 -1.51
CA ASP A 20 -0.96 20.88 -1.78
C ASP A 20 -1.60 21.27 -0.45
N ILE A 21 -1.77 22.57 -0.22
CA ILE A 21 -2.48 23.06 0.98
C ILE A 21 -3.98 22.88 0.73
N THR A 22 -4.62 22.06 1.56
CA THR A 22 -6.04 21.72 1.44
C THR A 22 -6.92 22.63 2.28
N SER A 23 -6.45 23.07 3.45
CA SER A 23 -7.13 24.07 4.27
C SER A 23 -6.20 24.78 5.22
N VAL A 24 -6.61 25.99 5.63
CA VAL A 24 -5.96 26.78 6.66
C VAL A 24 -7.03 27.19 7.66
N ASN A 25 -6.84 26.83 8.92
CA ASN A 25 -7.82 27.05 9.98
C ASN A 25 -7.18 27.85 11.12
N GLU A 26 -7.83 28.93 11.56
CA GLU A 26 -7.45 29.63 12.80
C GLU A 26 -8.27 29.05 13.96
N LYS A 27 -7.57 28.58 15.00
CA LYS A 27 -8.21 28.10 16.23
C LYS A 27 -8.62 29.27 17.12
N ALA A 28 -9.52 29.01 18.07
CA ALA A 28 -9.86 29.97 19.13
C ALA A 28 -8.65 30.42 19.97
N SER A 29 -7.59 29.59 20.04
CA SER A 29 -6.29 29.89 20.65
C SER A 29 -5.40 30.81 19.81
N ARG A 30 -5.86 31.24 18.62
CA ARG A 30 -5.11 31.98 17.59
C ARG A 30 -3.96 31.21 16.93
N GLU A 31 -3.85 29.91 17.21
CA GLU A 31 -2.97 29.03 16.45
C GLU A 31 -3.52 28.82 15.05
N VAL A 32 -2.63 28.74 14.07
CA VAL A 32 -3.00 28.45 12.69
C VAL A 32 -2.65 27.02 12.37
N GLU A 33 -3.63 26.25 11.91
CA GLU A 33 -3.44 24.91 11.35
C GLU A 33 -3.43 24.98 9.84
N ILE A 34 -2.34 24.46 9.25
CA ILE A 34 -2.25 24.23 7.81
C ILE A 34 -2.40 22.73 7.59
N ILE A 35 -3.47 22.34 6.91
CA ILE A 35 -3.70 20.97 6.45
C ILE A 35 -3.22 20.89 5.01
N PHE A 36 -2.38 19.90 4.72
CA PHE A 36 -1.80 19.72 3.40
C PHE A 36 -1.58 18.25 3.07
N THR A 37 -1.42 18.00 1.77
CA THR A 37 -0.99 16.73 1.21
C THR A 37 0.40 16.90 0.63
N ALA A 38 1.39 16.20 1.16
CA ALA A 38 2.69 16.07 0.52
C ALA A 38 2.69 14.83 -0.38
N TYR A 39 3.31 14.93 -1.55
CA TYR A 39 3.41 13.81 -2.48
C TYR A 39 4.73 13.82 -3.24
N ILE A 40 5.11 12.65 -3.69
CA ILE A 40 6.15 12.45 -4.69
C ILE A 40 5.61 11.49 -5.75
N GLU A 41 5.73 11.87 -7.01
CA GLU A 41 5.23 11.06 -8.11
C GLU A 41 6.19 11.09 -9.30
N GLU A 42 6.12 10.04 -10.11
CA GLU A 42 6.84 9.91 -11.35
C GLU A 42 5.86 9.77 -12.50
N LEU A 43 6.07 10.57 -13.54
CA LEU A 43 5.29 10.57 -14.78
C LEU A 43 6.22 10.33 -15.96
N SER A 44 5.75 9.57 -16.95
CA SER A 44 6.39 9.45 -18.27
C SER A 44 5.34 9.65 -19.34
N ASP A 45 5.60 10.56 -20.28
CA ASP A 45 4.68 10.92 -21.36
C ASP A 45 3.28 11.33 -20.83
N GLY A 46 3.27 12.02 -19.67
CA GLY A 46 2.05 12.43 -18.96
C GLY A 46 1.30 11.30 -18.24
N LEU A 47 1.76 10.06 -18.31
CA LEU A 47 1.17 8.92 -17.60
C LEU A 47 1.80 8.75 -16.22
N LEU A 48 0.96 8.65 -15.19
CA LEU A 48 1.41 8.39 -13.83
C LEU A 48 1.98 6.98 -13.72
N LEU A 49 3.28 6.88 -13.50
CA LEU A 49 3.96 5.61 -13.24
C LEU A 49 3.77 5.21 -11.79
N LYS A 50 4.13 6.11 -10.86
CA LYS A 50 4.15 5.84 -9.42
C LYS A 50 3.88 7.11 -8.61
N ARG A 51 3.21 6.98 -7.47
CA ARG A 51 2.97 8.08 -6.52
C ARG A 51 2.92 7.58 -5.10
N GLU A 52 3.64 8.26 -4.22
CA GLU A 52 3.41 8.21 -2.78
C GLU A 52 2.79 9.53 -2.34
N SER A 53 1.87 9.49 -1.38
CA SER A 53 1.31 10.71 -0.79
C SER A 53 0.92 10.53 0.66
N VAL A 54 0.85 11.66 1.38
CA VAL A 54 0.61 11.67 2.81
C VAL A 54 -0.04 12.98 3.23
N ASN A 55 -1.10 12.87 4.01
CA ASN A 55 -1.81 14.02 4.58
C ASN A 55 -1.20 14.37 5.94
N ARG A 56 -0.98 15.67 6.17
CA ARG A 56 -0.43 16.19 7.43
C ARG A 56 -1.08 17.50 7.82
N ILE A 57 -0.91 17.81 9.10
CA ILE A 57 -1.34 19.07 9.72
C ILE A 57 -0.10 19.65 10.39
N PHE A 58 0.25 20.87 10.02
CA PHE A 58 1.21 21.68 10.75
C PHE A 58 0.47 22.74 11.55
N THR A 59 0.97 22.98 12.77
CA THR A 59 0.40 23.96 13.68
C THR A 59 1.45 25.04 13.91
N PHE A 60 1.07 26.28 13.65
CA PHE A 60 1.93 27.43 13.85
C PHE A 60 1.43 28.21 15.07
N PRO A 61 2.33 28.53 16.02
CA PRO A 61 1.96 29.35 17.16
C PRO A 61 1.58 30.76 16.70
N PHE A 62 0.68 31.40 17.45
CA PHE A 62 0.32 32.79 17.20
C PHE A 62 1.55 33.70 17.41
N ASN A 63 1.95 34.46 16.39
CA ASN A 63 2.99 35.50 16.52
C ASN A 63 2.42 36.88 16.15
N PRO A 64 2.16 37.76 17.15
CA PRO A 64 1.61 39.09 16.90
C PRO A 64 2.59 40.06 16.22
N SER A 65 3.89 39.74 16.24
CA SER A 65 4.97 40.57 15.69
C SER A 65 5.39 40.18 14.27
N ASP A 66 4.92 39.04 13.76
CA ASP A 66 5.37 38.44 12.50
C ASP A 66 4.15 37.87 11.77
N SER A 67 3.34 38.76 11.20
CA SER A 67 1.99 38.45 10.72
C SER A 67 1.93 37.74 9.36
N SER A 68 3.04 37.25 8.81
CA SER A 68 3.07 36.75 7.43
C SER A 68 3.86 35.46 7.17
N ASN A 69 4.71 34.98 8.08
CA ASN A 69 5.68 33.93 7.71
C ASN A 69 5.37 32.60 8.40
N HIS A 70 4.42 31.85 7.83
CA HIS A 70 4.31 30.40 8.02
C HIS A 70 5.52 29.74 7.35
N ASP A 71 6.57 29.53 8.15
CA ASP A 71 7.89 29.13 7.65
C ASP A 71 7.95 27.60 7.48
N ILE A 72 7.82 27.14 6.23
CA ILE A 72 7.88 25.73 5.84
C ILE A 72 9.09 25.53 4.92
N ASP A 73 10.01 24.65 5.32
CA ASP A 73 11.14 24.24 4.50
C ASP A 73 10.80 23.01 3.67
N PHE A 74 11.28 23.01 2.42
CA PHE A 74 11.20 21.88 1.49
C PHE A 74 12.61 21.41 1.13
N LEU A 75 13.01 20.25 1.65
CA LEU A 75 14.27 19.61 1.32
C LEU A 75 14.03 18.49 0.33
N ARG A 76 14.88 18.39 -0.69
CA ARG A 76 14.76 17.41 -1.78
C ARG A 76 16.12 16.76 -1.97
N LYS A 77 16.22 15.45 -1.74
CA LYS A 77 17.49 14.72 -1.81
C LYS A 77 17.35 13.49 -2.70
N ARG A 78 18.40 13.19 -3.46
CA ARG A 78 18.48 11.99 -4.32
C ARG A 78 19.62 11.11 -3.82
N TYR A 79 19.29 9.88 -3.45
CA TYR A 79 20.24 8.83 -3.12
C TYR A 79 20.41 7.95 -4.36
N ALA A 80 21.40 8.27 -5.17
CA ALA A 80 21.55 7.69 -6.52
C ALA A 80 21.78 6.18 -6.50
N ASP A 81 22.60 5.69 -5.57
CA ASP A 81 22.93 4.26 -5.43
C ASP A 81 21.73 3.42 -4.98
N GLU A 82 20.76 4.05 -4.31
CA GLU A 82 19.50 3.44 -3.87
C GLU A 82 18.32 3.75 -4.81
N GLN A 83 18.57 4.49 -5.90
CA GLN A 83 17.54 4.97 -6.84
C GLN A 83 16.36 5.68 -6.14
N LYS A 84 16.66 6.38 -5.04
CA LYS A 84 15.68 6.88 -4.09
C LYS A 84 15.62 8.41 -4.13
N TRP A 85 14.42 8.94 -4.24
CA TRP A 85 14.11 10.36 -4.18
C TRP A 85 13.36 10.65 -2.89
N ILE A 86 13.75 11.70 -2.17
CA ILE A 86 13.13 12.11 -0.91
C ILE A 86 12.65 13.55 -1.03
N LEU A 87 11.41 13.79 -0.63
CA LEU A 87 10.89 15.11 -0.27
C LEU A 87 10.68 15.14 1.24
N GLU A 88 11.29 16.12 1.89
CA GLU A 88 11.06 16.42 3.29
C GLU A 88 10.43 17.80 3.44
N VAL A 89 9.37 17.88 4.24
CA VAL A 89 8.64 19.11 4.54
C VAL A 89 8.75 19.35 6.04
N ARG A 90 9.28 20.51 6.43
CA ARG A 90 9.55 20.83 7.84
C ARG A 90 8.82 22.10 8.26
N ASN A 91 8.19 22.06 9.43
CA ASN A 91 7.74 23.27 10.10
C ASN A 91 8.92 23.90 10.85
N ASN A 92 9.44 25.02 10.37
CA ASN A 92 10.59 25.69 11.01
C ASN A 92 10.27 26.29 12.38
N LYS A 93 8.99 26.47 12.70
CA LYS A 93 8.55 26.92 14.03
C LYS A 93 8.31 25.76 14.99
N ASN A 94 8.27 24.52 14.50
CA ASN A 94 8.12 23.32 15.31
C ASN A 94 8.84 22.12 14.68
N SER A 95 10.08 21.86 15.09
CA SER A 95 10.92 20.79 14.53
C SER A 95 10.37 19.37 14.74
N SER A 96 9.44 19.17 15.68
CA SER A 96 8.75 17.88 15.84
C SER A 96 7.68 17.65 14.76
N GLN A 97 7.30 18.68 14.01
CA GLN A 97 6.40 18.61 12.86
C GLN A 97 7.22 18.60 11.57
N ASN A 98 7.65 17.41 11.19
CA ASN A 98 8.30 17.15 9.93
C ASN A 98 7.65 15.94 9.23
N ILE A 99 7.86 15.85 7.94
CA ILE A 99 7.50 14.67 7.17
C ILE A 99 8.53 14.39 6.09
N ALA A 100 8.94 13.13 5.97
CA ALA A 100 9.68 12.62 4.83
C ALA A 100 8.78 11.67 4.03
N ILE A 101 8.74 11.89 2.73
CA ILE A 101 8.15 10.99 1.75
C ILE A 101 9.18 10.68 0.68
N GLY A 102 9.12 9.49 0.09
CA GLY A 102 10.07 9.15 -0.96
C GLY A 102 9.53 8.20 -2.01
N LEU A 103 10.30 8.08 -3.08
CA LEU A 103 10.03 7.25 -4.24
C LEU A 103 11.31 6.52 -4.63
N VAL A 104 11.26 5.19 -4.69
CA VAL A 104 12.26 4.38 -5.39
C VAL A 104 11.82 4.27 -6.84
N SER A 105 12.70 4.57 -7.78
CA SER A 105 12.37 4.60 -9.21
C SER A 105 13.44 3.91 -10.06
N ASP A 106 13.03 2.90 -10.81
CA ASP A 106 13.89 2.18 -11.76
C ASP A 106 14.07 2.93 -13.09
N THR A 107 13.24 3.95 -13.34
CA THR A 107 13.27 4.76 -14.56
C THR A 107 13.97 6.10 -14.34
N ALA A 108 13.74 6.80 -13.23
CA ALA A 108 14.39 8.06 -12.87
C ALA A 108 15.80 7.87 -12.24
N THR A 109 16.65 7.11 -12.95
CA THR A 109 17.96 6.63 -12.47
C THR A 109 19.14 7.53 -12.85
N ARG A 110 18.91 8.57 -13.65
CA ARG A 110 19.93 9.55 -14.05
C ARG A 110 19.80 10.83 -13.22
N ASN A 111 20.80 11.71 -13.33
CA ASN A 111 20.64 13.06 -12.80
C ASN A 111 19.59 13.81 -13.63
N PRO A 112 18.74 14.63 -13.00
CA PRO A 112 17.79 15.44 -13.73
C PRO A 112 18.55 16.46 -14.59
N LEU A 113 18.01 16.76 -15.77
CA LEU A 113 18.55 17.79 -16.67
C LEU A 113 18.22 19.20 -16.18
N GLY A 114 17.19 19.33 -15.35
CA GLY A 114 16.89 20.56 -14.64
C GLY A 114 15.67 20.43 -13.73
N LEU A 115 15.24 21.58 -13.22
CA LEU A 115 14.19 21.72 -12.23
C LEU A 115 13.28 22.89 -12.63
N ASP A 116 11.97 22.65 -12.64
CA ASP A 116 10.97 23.71 -12.62
C ASP A 116 10.35 23.81 -11.22
N ILE A 117 10.05 25.04 -10.78
CA ILE A 117 9.37 25.30 -9.51
C ILE A 117 8.08 26.05 -9.81
N ILE A 118 6.95 25.46 -9.45
CA ILE A 118 5.62 25.98 -9.70
C ILE A 118 4.96 26.33 -8.37
N HIS A 119 4.38 27.53 -8.31
CA HIS A 119 3.65 28.05 -7.17
C HIS A 119 2.31 28.64 -7.64
N ASP A 120 1.21 28.00 -7.27
CA ASP A 120 -0.11 28.30 -7.85
C ASP A 120 -0.79 29.55 -7.26
N SER A 121 -0.25 30.15 -6.20
CA SER A 121 -0.89 31.28 -5.52
C SER A 121 0.08 32.37 -5.13
N ASN A 122 -0.24 33.61 -5.51
CA ASN A 122 0.46 34.80 -4.99
C ASN A 122 -0.03 35.20 -3.59
N LEU A 123 -1.03 34.50 -3.03
CA LEU A 123 -1.56 34.79 -1.69
C LEU A 123 -0.64 34.31 -0.56
N TYR A 124 0.37 33.51 -0.88
CA TYR A 124 1.33 32.99 0.07
C TYR A 124 2.74 33.37 -0.38
N ASP A 125 3.41 34.23 0.40
CA ASP A 125 4.83 34.51 0.22
C ASP A 125 5.64 33.36 0.82
N SER A 126 5.65 32.20 0.13
CA SER A 126 6.71 31.23 0.39
C SER A 126 8.00 31.83 -0.15
N GLU A 127 8.84 32.39 0.73
CA GLU A 127 10.23 32.65 0.39
C GLU A 127 10.89 31.31 0.07
N VAL A 128 11.03 31.00 -1.23
CA VAL A 128 11.85 29.88 -1.65
C VAL A 128 13.30 30.25 -1.36
N ARG A 129 13.76 29.93 -0.14
CA ARG A 129 15.17 29.95 0.21
C ARG A 129 15.82 28.76 -0.46
N ALA A 130 16.00 28.89 -1.77
CA ALA A 130 16.58 27.85 -2.61
C ALA A 130 18.05 27.62 -2.20
N ASN A 131 18.29 26.62 -1.35
CA ASN A 131 19.51 25.85 -1.51
C ASN A 131 19.27 24.94 -2.73
N ASN A 132 19.70 25.47 -3.88
CA ASN A 132 19.83 24.70 -5.10
C ASN A 132 20.82 23.56 -4.88
N LEU A 133 20.50 22.44 -5.55
CA LEU A 133 21.20 21.16 -5.62
C LEU A 133 20.53 20.12 -4.75
N SER A 134 19.76 19.23 -5.41
CA SER A 134 19.67 17.84 -4.99
C SER A 134 21.09 17.39 -4.63
N GLU A 135 21.41 17.32 -3.35
CA GLU A 135 22.68 16.78 -2.91
C GLU A 135 22.68 15.34 -3.39
N ILE A 136 23.52 15.04 -4.39
CA ILE A 136 23.76 13.67 -4.81
C ILE A 136 24.70 13.13 -3.75
N ASP A 137 24.11 12.48 -2.77
CA ASP A 137 24.88 11.83 -1.74
C ASP A 137 25.23 10.43 -2.23
N GLN A 138 26.52 10.23 -2.47
CA GLN A 138 27.08 8.94 -2.86
C GLN A 138 27.62 8.16 -1.63
N GLN A 139 27.50 8.71 -0.41
CA GLN A 139 28.11 8.13 0.79
C GLN A 139 27.16 7.97 1.98
N GLU A 140 26.00 8.64 2.01
CA GLU A 140 24.96 8.42 3.01
C GLU A 140 23.90 7.42 2.54
N ARG A 141 23.53 6.49 3.42
CA ARG A 141 22.33 5.68 3.23
C ARG A 141 21.10 6.56 3.37
N GLY A 142 20.17 6.43 2.43
CA GLY A 142 18.89 7.13 2.50
C GLY A 142 18.04 6.68 3.68
N PRO A 143 17.08 7.52 4.13
CA PRO A 143 16.11 7.09 5.12
C PRO A 143 15.29 5.92 4.56
N ILE A 144 14.83 5.04 5.44
CA ILE A 144 13.89 3.97 5.08
C ILE A 144 12.55 4.63 4.75
N ILE A 145 12.06 4.37 3.54
CA ILE A 145 10.77 4.86 3.07
C ILE A 145 9.86 3.69 2.75
N LYS A 146 8.56 3.94 2.92
CA LYS A 146 7.50 3.02 2.51
C LYS A 146 7.27 3.18 1.00
N GLN A 147 7.14 2.06 0.28
CA GLN A 147 6.83 2.00 -1.14
C GLN A 147 5.58 1.16 -1.35
N THR A 148 4.53 1.76 -1.91
CA THR A 148 3.22 1.15 -2.10
C THR A 148 3.19 0.39 -3.42
N MET A 149 3.04 -0.93 -3.32
CA MET A 149 3.03 -1.87 -4.45
C MET A 149 1.63 -2.18 -4.94
N ALA A 150 0.64 -2.11 -4.06
CA ALA A 150 -0.76 -2.17 -4.43
C ALA A 150 -1.56 -1.39 -3.40
N TYR A 151 -2.56 -0.66 -3.89
CA TYR A 151 -3.58 -0.05 -3.06
C TYR A 151 -4.91 -0.15 -3.80
N ALA A 152 -5.83 -0.95 -3.27
CA ALA A 152 -7.15 -1.15 -3.82
C ALA A 152 -8.19 -0.80 -2.74
N ASN A 153 -8.83 0.35 -2.91
CA ASN A 153 -10.10 0.66 -2.28
C ASN A 153 -11.20 0.62 -3.35
N PHE A 154 -12.35 0.04 -3.04
CA PHE A 154 -13.42 -0.15 -4.03
C PHE A 154 -14.43 1.01 -3.99
N THR A 155 -13.93 2.22 -3.75
CA THR A 155 -14.74 3.44 -3.60
C THR A 155 -15.20 4.01 -4.94
N GLU A 156 -14.37 3.86 -5.98
CA GLU A 156 -14.61 4.33 -7.35
C GLU A 156 -15.07 3.20 -8.25
N LEU A 157 -15.82 3.52 -9.32
CA LEU A 157 -16.32 2.51 -10.26
C LEU A 157 -15.17 1.87 -11.05
N GLY A 158 -15.19 0.53 -11.13
CA GLY A 158 -14.18 -0.24 -11.85
C GLY A 158 -13.18 -0.91 -10.91
N TYR A 159 -12.21 -1.63 -11.48
CA TYR A 159 -11.18 -2.29 -10.70
C TYR A 159 -9.98 -1.37 -10.49
N PRO A 160 -9.45 -1.28 -9.25
CA PRO A 160 -8.19 -0.62 -8.99
C PRO A 160 -7.05 -1.23 -9.81
N LYS A 161 -5.99 -0.45 -10.03
CA LYS A 161 -4.83 -0.87 -10.84
C LYS A 161 -4.24 -2.18 -10.30
N GLY A 162 -4.03 -3.14 -11.19
CA GLY A 162 -3.48 -4.47 -10.87
C GLY A 162 -4.50 -5.47 -10.32
N PHE A 163 -5.71 -5.05 -9.95
CA PHE A 163 -6.76 -5.98 -9.50
C PHE A 163 -7.44 -6.64 -10.69
N ILE A 164 -7.44 -7.97 -10.72
CA ILE A 164 -8.00 -8.77 -11.81
C ILE A 164 -8.95 -9.81 -11.22
N SER A 165 -10.20 -9.80 -11.66
CA SER A 165 -11.19 -10.81 -11.30
C SER A 165 -12.22 -10.99 -12.41
N ARG A 166 -12.59 -12.23 -12.70
CA ARG A 166 -13.70 -12.56 -13.61
C ARG A 166 -15.06 -12.55 -12.91
N THR A 167 -15.06 -12.65 -11.59
CA THR A 167 -16.27 -12.83 -10.76
C THR A 167 -16.57 -11.66 -9.84
N GLY A 168 -15.68 -10.66 -9.83
CA GLY A 168 -15.80 -9.46 -9.01
C GLY A 168 -17.06 -8.66 -9.31
N GLN A 169 -17.82 -8.38 -8.26
CA GLN A 169 -19.02 -7.55 -8.29
C GLN A 169 -18.86 -6.45 -7.25
N GLN A 170 -18.81 -5.20 -7.72
CA GLN A 170 -18.69 -4.05 -6.83
C GLN A 170 -20.00 -3.81 -6.07
N ASP A 171 -19.91 -3.64 -4.76
CA ASP A 171 -21.01 -3.22 -3.91
C ASP A 171 -20.90 -1.72 -3.65
N ASN A 172 -21.60 -0.92 -4.46
CA ASN A 172 -21.51 0.55 -4.42
C ASN A 172 -22.01 1.18 -3.11
N ASN A 173 -22.82 0.45 -2.34
CA ASN A 173 -23.35 0.91 -1.06
C ASN A 173 -22.30 0.71 0.05
N LEU A 174 -21.69 -0.47 0.06
CA LEU A 174 -20.70 -0.85 1.07
C LEU A 174 -19.26 -0.46 0.71
N LYS A 175 -19.03 0.01 -0.53
CA LYS A 175 -17.72 0.40 -1.06
C LYS A 175 -16.68 -0.72 -1.00
N LEU A 176 -17.12 -1.95 -1.28
CA LEU A 176 -16.31 -3.17 -1.29
C LEU A 176 -16.53 -3.95 -2.58
N ILE A 177 -15.71 -4.98 -2.83
CA ILE A 177 -15.95 -5.95 -3.90
C ILE A 177 -16.36 -7.30 -3.33
N LYS A 178 -17.21 -8.01 -4.06
CA LYS A 178 -17.55 -9.41 -3.81
C LYS A 178 -17.00 -10.25 -4.94
N ALA A 179 -16.06 -11.14 -4.65
CA ALA A 179 -15.42 -11.96 -5.67
C ALA A 179 -15.23 -13.40 -5.18
N ASN A 180 -15.26 -14.35 -6.11
CA ASN A 180 -14.94 -15.74 -5.83
C ASN A 180 -13.43 -16.01 -5.92
N GLU A 181 -12.77 -15.19 -6.74
CA GLU A 181 -11.33 -15.20 -6.96
C GLU A 181 -10.87 -13.80 -7.36
N PHE A 182 -9.60 -13.53 -7.13
CA PHE A 182 -8.91 -12.44 -7.81
C PHE A 182 -7.40 -12.67 -7.80
N THR A 183 -6.71 -11.94 -8.65
CA THR A 183 -5.26 -11.71 -8.57
C THR A 183 -5.02 -10.22 -8.38
N GLN A 184 -4.09 -9.86 -7.49
CA GLN A 184 -3.56 -8.51 -7.37
C GLN A 184 -2.12 -8.55 -7.87
N ASN A 185 -1.92 -8.01 -9.07
CA ASN A 185 -0.58 -7.71 -9.57
C ASN A 185 -0.06 -6.46 -8.86
N PHE A 186 1.20 -6.46 -8.48
CA PHE A 186 1.85 -5.29 -7.94
C PHE A 186 2.18 -4.31 -9.07
N LEU A 187 2.25 -3.03 -8.73
CA LEU A 187 2.68 -1.98 -9.63
C LEU A 187 4.13 -2.18 -10.07
N GLU A 188 4.94 -2.68 -9.14
CA GLU A 188 6.34 -3.05 -9.28
C GLU A 188 6.62 -4.25 -8.39
N ASP A 189 7.72 -4.94 -8.66
CA ASP A 189 8.13 -6.06 -7.83
C ASP A 189 8.66 -5.59 -6.47
N ILE A 190 8.32 -6.32 -5.41
CA ILE A 190 8.99 -6.22 -4.12
C ILE A 190 10.36 -6.91 -4.30
N PRO A 191 11.47 -6.17 -4.11
CA PRO A 191 12.80 -6.74 -4.31
C PRO A 191 13.15 -7.76 -3.21
N GLU A 192 14.25 -8.47 -3.42
CA GLU A 192 14.82 -9.37 -2.43
C GLU A 192 15.27 -8.61 -1.17
N ASN A 193 15.29 -9.31 -0.03
CA ASN A 193 15.88 -8.85 1.23
C ASN A 193 15.32 -7.52 1.79
N VAL A 194 14.06 -7.19 1.47
CA VAL A 194 13.37 -6.04 2.06
C VAL A 194 12.17 -6.47 2.92
N PRO A 195 11.90 -5.78 4.05
CA PRO A 195 10.68 -5.97 4.79
C PRO A 195 9.46 -5.57 3.95
N PHE A 196 8.40 -6.38 4.00
CA PHE A 196 7.16 -6.13 3.27
C PHE A 196 5.93 -6.49 4.10
N VAL A 197 4.80 -5.92 3.69
CA VAL A 197 3.48 -6.15 4.25
C VAL A 197 2.48 -6.33 3.11
N ILE A 198 1.70 -7.41 3.17
CA ILE A 198 0.47 -7.60 2.38
C ILE A 198 -0.68 -7.64 3.40
N GLU A 199 -1.59 -6.69 3.31
CA GLU A 199 -2.77 -6.63 4.15
C GLU A 199 -4.04 -6.46 3.32
N MET A 200 -5.13 -7.09 3.76
CA MET A 200 -6.46 -6.88 3.20
C MET A 200 -7.55 -7.29 4.19
N ASN A 201 -8.74 -6.72 4.01
CA ASN A 201 -9.93 -7.21 4.69
C ASN A 201 -10.64 -8.21 3.79
N ILE A 202 -10.86 -9.42 4.29
CA ILE A 202 -11.52 -10.50 3.54
C ILE A 202 -12.43 -11.32 4.44
N ALA A 203 -13.70 -11.45 4.03
CA ALA A 203 -14.72 -12.18 4.77
C ALA A 203 -15.53 -13.10 3.85
N PRO A 204 -15.72 -14.39 4.20
CA PRO A 204 -16.56 -15.30 3.42
C PRO A 204 -18.04 -14.89 3.48
N GLU A 205 -18.79 -15.09 2.40
CA GLU A 205 -20.24 -14.88 2.39
C GLU A 205 -21.04 -16.11 2.83
N SER A 206 -20.45 -17.30 2.73
CA SER A 206 -21.04 -18.54 3.23
C SER A 206 -19.96 -19.57 3.56
N PHE A 207 -20.36 -20.63 4.26
CA PHE A 207 -19.55 -21.83 4.47
C PHE A 207 -20.18 -23.06 3.80
N ASP A 208 -20.97 -22.84 2.75
CA ASP A 208 -21.65 -23.89 2.00
C ASP A 208 -20.69 -24.58 1.02
N MET A 209 -19.73 -25.31 1.58
CA MET A 209 -18.64 -25.98 0.87
C MET A 209 -19.06 -27.37 0.38
N LYS A 210 -18.53 -27.80 -0.76
CA LYS A 210 -18.80 -29.12 -1.34
C LYS A 210 -18.33 -30.27 -0.45
N TYR A 211 -17.14 -30.14 0.14
CA TYR A 211 -16.56 -31.15 1.00
C TYR A 211 -16.45 -30.59 2.42
N GLU A 212 -16.97 -31.36 3.38
CA GLU A 212 -16.84 -31.01 4.79
C GLU A 212 -15.36 -30.97 5.19
N GLY A 213 -14.96 -29.92 5.90
CA GLY A 213 -13.57 -29.72 6.30
C GLY A 213 -12.65 -29.13 5.21
N ASP A 214 -13.19 -28.69 4.07
CA ASP A 214 -12.42 -27.91 3.09
C ASP A 214 -12.10 -26.50 3.60
N SER A 215 -11.06 -25.89 3.01
CA SER A 215 -10.70 -24.51 3.28
C SER A 215 -11.64 -23.55 2.55
N PHE A 216 -12.37 -22.71 3.28
CA PHE A 216 -13.27 -21.72 2.67
C PHE A 216 -12.52 -20.63 1.89
N LEU A 217 -11.28 -20.32 2.30
CA LEU A 217 -10.41 -19.31 1.71
C LEU A 217 -9.02 -19.90 1.45
N GLN A 218 -8.45 -19.58 0.29
CA GLN A 218 -7.05 -19.81 0.00
C GLN A 218 -6.42 -18.54 -0.58
N VAL A 219 -5.25 -18.19 -0.04
CA VAL A 219 -4.41 -17.08 -0.52
C VAL A 219 -3.05 -17.65 -0.92
N ASN A 220 -2.64 -17.39 -2.15
CA ASN A 220 -1.35 -17.80 -2.70
C ASN A 220 -0.49 -16.56 -2.96
N VAL A 221 0.71 -16.54 -2.40
CA VAL A 221 1.72 -15.54 -2.73
C VAL A 221 2.89 -16.28 -3.40
N PRO A 222 3.01 -16.22 -4.74
CA PRO A 222 4.10 -16.89 -5.46
C PRO A 222 5.46 -16.52 -4.87
N GLY A 223 6.28 -17.54 -4.66
CA GLY A 223 7.60 -17.43 -4.04
C GLY A 223 7.61 -17.46 -2.51
N LEU A 224 6.44 -17.34 -1.86
CA LEU A 224 6.30 -17.55 -0.41
C LEU A 224 5.61 -18.88 -0.12
N GLY A 225 4.35 -19.03 -0.54
CA GLY A 225 3.51 -20.14 -0.13
C GLY A 225 2.01 -19.88 -0.23
N VAL A 226 1.26 -20.85 0.28
CA VAL A 226 -0.19 -20.88 0.28
C VAL A 226 -0.72 -20.90 1.70
N MET A 227 -1.53 -19.90 2.06
CA MET A 227 -2.36 -19.91 3.26
C MET A 227 -3.75 -20.44 2.93
N LYS A 228 -4.29 -21.30 3.79
CA LYS A 228 -5.68 -21.76 3.73
C LYS A 228 -6.38 -21.50 5.05
N ALA A 229 -7.62 -21.05 5.01
CA ALA A 229 -8.47 -20.90 6.19
C ALA A 229 -9.63 -21.88 6.14
N TYR A 230 -9.85 -22.55 7.27
CA TYR A 230 -10.92 -23.51 7.55
C TYR A 230 -11.77 -22.94 8.68
N GLN A 231 -12.95 -23.50 8.96
CA GLN A 231 -13.77 -23.02 10.08
C GLN A 231 -13.09 -23.19 11.46
N ASP A 232 -12.17 -24.13 11.60
CA ASP A 232 -11.54 -24.52 12.86
C ASP A 232 -10.06 -24.14 12.96
N LYS A 233 -9.42 -23.71 11.86
CA LYS A 233 -7.96 -23.43 11.82
C LYS A 233 -7.54 -22.61 10.61
N ILE A 234 -6.31 -22.13 10.67
CA ILE A 234 -5.54 -21.68 9.50
C ILE A 234 -4.36 -22.63 9.28
N THR A 235 -4.01 -22.85 8.01
CA THR A 235 -2.81 -23.59 7.62
C THR A 235 -1.96 -22.78 6.65
N TYR A 236 -0.66 -23.06 6.66
CA TYR A 236 0.29 -22.47 5.74
C TYR A 236 1.26 -23.53 5.20
N LEU A 237 1.43 -23.55 3.88
CA LEU A 237 2.39 -24.40 3.18
C LEU A 237 3.36 -23.52 2.40
N LYS A 238 4.66 -23.67 2.65
CA LYS A 238 5.69 -22.96 1.88
C LYS A 238 5.77 -23.50 0.46
N ASP A 239 6.12 -22.65 -0.51
CA ASP A 239 6.25 -23.05 -1.92
C ASP A 239 7.31 -24.15 -2.15
N THR A 240 8.33 -24.22 -1.30
CA THR A 240 9.41 -25.22 -1.39
C THR A 240 9.07 -26.56 -0.72
N GLN A 241 7.93 -26.67 -0.04
CA GLN A 241 7.56 -27.83 0.76
C GLN A 241 6.55 -28.73 0.04
N SER A 242 6.64 -30.04 0.33
CA SER A 242 5.66 -31.01 -0.14
C SER A 242 4.36 -30.93 0.65
N SER A 243 3.24 -31.30 0.01
CA SER A 243 1.94 -31.47 0.67
C SER A 243 2.09 -32.36 1.92
N GLY A 244 1.52 -31.94 3.05
CA GLY A 244 1.60 -32.63 4.35
C GLY A 244 2.61 -32.05 5.34
N GLN A 245 3.42 -31.05 4.94
CA GLN A 245 4.29 -30.27 5.85
C GLN A 245 3.67 -28.94 6.28
N GLU A 246 2.34 -28.86 6.27
CA GLU A 246 1.60 -27.64 6.58
C GLU A 246 1.79 -27.25 8.05
N ILE A 247 2.04 -25.96 8.28
CA ILE A 247 2.02 -25.38 9.62
C ILE A 247 0.57 -25.04 9.95
N VAL A 248 0.09 -25.50 11.10
CA VAL A 248 -1.33 -25.43 11.48
C VAL A 248 -1.48 -24.65 12.78
N THR A 249 -2.43 -23.71 12.82
CA THR A 249 -2.87 -23.03 14.04
C THR A 249 -4.39 -23.12 14.13
N ALA A 250 -4.89 -23.77 15.19
CA ALA A 250 -6.32 -23.91 15.44
C ALA A 250 -6.95 -22.64 16.02
N PHE A 251 -8.22 -22.41 15.68
CA PHE A 251 -9.10 -21.50 16.38
C PHE A 251 -9.56 -22.11 17.71
N ASP A 252 -9.94 -21.26 18.67
CA ASP A 252 -10.43 -21.74 19.96
C ASP A 252 -11.83 -22.37 19.81
N GLU A 253 -12.59 -21.90 18.83
CA GLU A 253 -13.94 -22.35 18.49
C GLU A 253 -14.14 -22.34 16.96
N LEU A 254 -15.16 -23.06 16.49
CA LEU A 254 -15.58 -23.00 15.09
C LEU A 254 -16.06 -21.59 14.74
N LYS A 255 -15.49 -21.02 13.68
CA LYS A 255 -15.83 -19.68 13.21
C LYS A 255 -17.18 -19.64 12.51
N ASN A 256 -17.92 -18.57 12.77
CA ASN A 256 -19.16 -18.20 12.12
C ASN A 256 -18.94 -17.04 11.14
N LEU A 257 -19.87 -16.83 10.20
CA LEU A 257 -19.76 -15.72 9.22
C LEU A 257 -19.71 -14.34 9.90
N SER A 258 -20.45 -14.18 10.99
CA SER A 258 -20.49 -12.95 11.79
C SER A 258 -19.15 -12.61 12.42
N ASP A 259 -18.28 -13.62 12.65
CA ASP A 259 -16.96 -13.39 13.23
C ASP A 259 -16.10 -12.57 12.29
N PHE A 260 -16.31 -12.68 10.97
CA PHE A 260 -15.57 -11.95 9.93
C PHE A 260 -16.31 -10.68 9.46
N TYR A 261 -17.65 -10.69 9.46
CA TYR A 261 -18.43 -9.56 8.97
C TYR A 261 -19.75 -9.38 9.73
N SER A 262 -19.86 -8.30 10.50
CA SER A 262 -21.05 -7.93 11.28
C SER A 262 -21.38 -6.45 11.07
N SER A 263 -22.07 -6.13 9.97
CA SER A 263 -22.30 -4.74 9.49
C SER A 263 -21.00 -3.97 9.15
N GLY A 264 -19.91 -4.69 8.94
CA GLY A 264 -18.58 -4.20 8.62
C GLY A 264 -17.55 -5.31 8.85
N PHE A 265 -16.35 -5.13 8.30
CA PHE A 265 -15.23 -6.04 8.54
C PHE A 265 -14.82 -6.01 10.01
N THR A 266 -14.64 -7.19 10.60
CA THR A 266 -14.15 -7.36 11.97
C THR A 266 -12.63 -7.56 11.98
N SER A 267 -12.02 -7.64 13.17
CA SER A 267 -10.60 -8.00 13.31
C SER A 267 -10.23 -9.35 12.69
N ASP A 268 -11.16 -10.32 12.70
CA ASP A 268 -10.90 -11.68 12.24
C ASP A 268 -10.83 -11.76 10.71
N SER A 269 -11.44 -10.79 10.02
CA SER A 269 -11.36 -10.64 8.57
C SER A 269 -10.08 -9.99 8.07
N ASN A 270 -9.26 -9.43 8.95
CA ASN A 270 -8.00 -8.84 8.55
C ASN A 270 -6.98 -9.95 8.27
N LEU A 271 -6.64 -10.12 6.99
CA LEU A 271 -5.49 -10.87 6.57
C LEU A 271 -4.25 -9.98 6.62
N LEU A 272 -3.18 -10.49 7.21
CA LEU A 272 -1.88 -9.84 7.24
C LEU A 272 -0.80 -10.88 6.95
N ILE A 273 0.11 -10.57 6.03
CA ILE A 273 1.32 -11.34 5.72
C ILE A 273 2.50 -10.37 5.77
N GLU A 274 3.41 -10.57 6.71
CA GLU A 274 4.56 -9.69 6.94
C GLU A 274 5.86 -10.48 6.84
N GLY A 275 6.77 -10.04 5.97
CA GLY A 275 8.13 -10.53 5.89
C GLY A 275 9.11 -9.51 6.47
N ASP A 276 10.10 -9.97 7.23
CA ASP A 276 11.10 -9.10 7.86
C ASP A 276 12.28 -8.73 6.95
N GLY A 277 12.30 -9.22 5.70
CA GLY A 277 13.42 -9.06 4.77
C GLY A 277 14.64 -9.91 5.09
N ARG A 278 14.58 -10.77 6.12
CA ARG A 278 15.69 -11.61 6.62
C ARG A 278 15.31 -13.08 6.75
N GLY A 279 14.10 -13.44 6.30
CA GLY A 279 13.63 -14.81 6.21
C GLY A 279 12.60 -15.19 7.28
N SER A 280 12.14 -14.28 8.14
CA SER A 280 11.01 -14.51 9.06
C SER A 280 9.70 -14.02 8.45
N LEU A 281 8.65 -14.83 8.55
CA LEU A 281 7.33 -14.55 8.02
C LEU A 281 6.28 -14.68 9.12
N VAL A 282 5.40 -13.69 9.23
CA VAL A 282 4.21 -13.71 10.10
C VAL A 282 2.97 -13.69 9.21
N LEU A 283 2.07 -14.65 9.41
CA LEU A 283 0.75 -14.65 8.79
C LEU A 283 -0.31 -14.54 9.88
N ARG A 284 -1.32 -13.68 9.69
CA ARG A 284 -2.44 -13.54 10.62
C ARG A 284 -3.77 -13.54 9.88
N TYR A 285 -4.72 -14.32 10.38
CA TYR A 285 -6.12 -14.33 9.94
C TYR A 285 -7.00 -14.99 11.02
N GLY A 286 -8.26 -14.57 11.19
CA GLY A 286 -9.16 -15.14 12.20
C GLY A 286 -8.68 -14.95 13.64
N ASN A 287 -7.94 -13.86 13.91
CA ASN A 287 -7.26 -13.57 15.18
C ASN A 287 -6.25 -14.63 15.64
N LYS A 288 -5.74 -15.45 14.71
CA LYS A 288 -4.63 -16.37 14.94
C LYS A 288 -3.44 -15.98 14.07
N GLN A 289 -2.25 -16.38 14.52
CA GLN A 289 -1.01 -16.10 13.85
C GLN A 289 -0.20 -17.38 13.61
N ILE A 290 0.52 -17.43 12.50
CA ILE A 290 1.56 -18.41 12.19
C ILE A 290 2.88 -17.64 12.08
N HIS A 291 3.87 -18.09 12.85
CA HIS A 291 5.26 -17.64 12.75
C HIS A 291 6.04 -18.71 11.99
N THR A 292 6.72 -18.32 10.93
CA THR A 292 7.47 -19.25 10.08
C THR A 292 8.63 -18.55 9.38
N THR A 293 9.26 -19.24 8.44
CA THR A 293 10.35 -18.71 7.63
C THR A 293 10.03 -18.76 6.15
N TYR A 294 10.66 -17.90 5.37
CA TYR A 294 10.56 -17.82 3.92
C TYR A 294 11.94 -17.56 3.30
N ASN A 295 12.06 -17.70 1.98
CA ASN A 295 13.27 -17.31 1.26
C ASN A 295 13.27 -15.79 1.03
N ALA A 296 14.17 -15.06 1.70
CA ALA A 296 14.29 -13.61 1.53
C ALA A 296 14.88 -13.19 0.17
N GLU A 297 15.51 -14.11 -0.56
CA GLU A 297 16.03 -13.91 -1.92
C GLU A 297 14.93 -14.03 -3.00
N THR A 298 13.66 -14.13 -2.59
CA THR A 298 12.54 -14.19 -3.53
C THR A 298 12.04 -12.79 -3.85
N VAL A 299 11.88 -12.48 -5.14
CA VAL A 299 11.15 -11.32 -5.65
C VAL A 299 9.64 -11.59 -5.67
N LEU A 300 8.82 -10.67 -5.17
CA LEU A 300 7.36 -10.82 -5.14
C LEU A 300 6.69 -9.85 -6.11
N SER A 301 5.79 -10.35 -6.95
CA SER A 301 5.15 -9.55 -8.01
C SER A 301 3.63 -9.53 -7.96
N ALA A 302 3.00 -10.44 -7.20
CA ALA A 302 1.56 -10.55 -7.10
C ALA A 302 1.14 -11.42 -5.90
N PHE A 303 -0.15 -11.43 -5.60
CA PHE A 303 -0.79 -12.52 -4.88
C PHE A 303 -2.17 -12.84 -5.47
N GLY A 304 -2.68 -14.03 -5.19
CA GLY A 304 -3.99 -14.50 -5.64
C GLY A 304 -4.84 -15.03 -4.50
N MET A 305 -6.15 -14.93 -4.68
CA MET A 305 -7.16 -15.46 -3.77
C MET A 305 -8.14 -16.36 -4.52
N ARG A 306 -8.57 -17.45 -3.88
CA ARG A 306 -9.72 -18.26 -4.33
C ARG A 306 -10.54 -18.75 -3.14
N GLY A 307 -11.86 -18.80 -3.32
CA GLY A 307 -12.77 -19.49 -2.40
C GLY A 307 -12.82 -21.00 -2.61
N ALA A 308 -13.44 -21.72 -1.67
CA ALA A 308 -13.74 -23.15 -1.83
C ALA A 308 -14.76 -23.42 -2.93
N ILE A 309 -14.82 -24.65 -3.45
CA ILE A 309 -15.93 -25.08 -4.30
C ILE A 309 -17.21 -25.19 -3.45
N THR A 310 -18.31 -24.59 -3.91
CA THR A 310 -19.60 -24.65 -3.24
C THR A 310 -20.30 -26.00 -3.44
N SER A 311 -21.18 -26.37 -2.51
CA SER A 311 -22.01 -27.58 -2.61
C SER A 311 -22.92 -27.60 -3.86
N ARG A 312 -23.22 -26.44 -4.45
CA ARG A 312 -24.03 -26.33 -5.68
C ARG A 312 -23.31 -26.86 -6.92
N ALA A 313 -21.99 -27.07 -6.84
CA ALA A 313 -21.16 -27.59 -7.92
C ALA A 313 -20.96 -29.12 -7.87
N ILE A 314 -21.80 -29.87 -7.14
CA ILE A 314 -21.62 -31.32 -6.93
C ILE A 314 -21.54 -32.10 -8.26
N GLU A 315 -22.24 -31.64 -9.31
CA GLU A 315 -22.36 -32.35 -10.60
C GLU A 315 -21.81 -31.58 -11.82
N LEU A 316 -21.14 -30.45 -11.60
CA LEU A 316 -20.68 -29.61 -12.70
C LEU A 316 -19.34 -30.09 -13.30
N PRO A 317 -19.17 -30.01 -14.63
CA PRO A 317 -17.87 -30.17 -15.30
C PRO A 317 -16.81 -29.24 -14.71
N GLN A 318 -15.54 -29.68 -14.75
CA GLN A 318 -14.41 -28.99 -14.13
C GLN A 318 -14.24 -27.54 -14.60
N GLU A 319 -14.60 -27.28 -15.85
CA GLU A 319 -14.55 -25.96 -16.52
C GLU A 319 -15.52 -24.93 -15.93
N LEU A 320 -16.59 -25.38 -15.25
CA LEU A 320 -17.62 -24.52 -14.64
C LEU A 320 -17.42 -24.35 -13.13
N LEU A 321 -16.39 -24.97 -12.54
CA LEU A 321 -16.17 -24.94 -11.09
C LEU A 321 -15.79 -23.55 -10.57
N SER A 322 -15.08 -22.73 -11.37
CA SER A 322 -14.62 -21.39 -10.95
C SER A 322 -15.76 -20.39 -10.72
N GLU A 323 -16.88 -20.56 -11.43
CA GLU A 323 -18.09 -19.74 -11.21
C GLU A 323 -18.83 -20.13 -9.94
N ASN A 324 -18.53 -21.31 -9.39
CA ASN A 324 -19.19 -21.89 -8.23
C ASN A 324 -18.25 -21.97 -7.02
N TRP A 325 -17.20 -21.15 -7.00
CA TRP A 325 -16.40 -20.93 -5.80
C TRP A 325 -17.12 -20.01 -4.79
N LEU A 326 -16.78 -20.15 -3.51
CA LEU A 326 -17.30 -19.33 -2.44
C LEU A 326 -16.93 -17.86 -2.67
N LYS A 327 -17.95 -17.02 -2.59
CA LYS A 327 -17.82 -15.57 -2.71
C LYS A 327 -17.29 -14.99 -1.39
N HIS A 328 -16.39 -14.03 -1.51
CA HIS A 328 -15.82 -13.29 -0.40
C HIS A 328 -16.04 -11.79 -0.60
N LYS A 329 -16.35 -11.08 0.49
CA LYS A 329 -16.26 -9.62 0.56
C LYS A 329 -14.81 -9.24 0.76
N ILE A 330 -14.30 -8.31 -0.03
CA ILE A 330 -12.91 -7.88 -0.02
C ILE A 330 -12.88 -6.34 -0.04
N ASP A 331 -11.99 -5.77 0.77
CA ASP A 331 -11.71 -4.34 0.79
C ASP A 331 -10.30 -4.04 1.34
N ASN A 332 -9.83 -2.82 1.15
CA ASN A 332 -8.56 -2.29 1.68
C ASN A 332 -7.36 -3.20 1.39
N ILE A 333 -7.18 -3.62 0.13
CA ILE A 333 -5.95 -4.30 -0.26
C ILE A 333 -4.84 -3.28 -0.23
N HIS A 334 -3.81 -3.53 0.56
CA HIS A 334 -2.68 -2.65 0.69
C HIS A 334 -1.40 -3.48 0.80
N VAL A 335 -0.48 -3.22 -0.11
CA VAL A 335 0.80 -3.92 -0.20
C VAL A 335 1.89 -2.88 -0.24
N PHE A 336 2.88 -3.03 0.62
CA PHE A 336 4.03 -2.13 0.64
C PHE A 336 5.30 -2.83 1.11
N TYR A 337 6.44 -2.26 0.76
CA TYR A 337 7.73 -2.60 1.35
C TYR A 337 8.41 -1.37 1.94
N ASN A 338 9.40 -1.59 2.81
CA ASN A 338 10.19 -0.52 3.41
C ASN A 338 11.65 -0.66 2.95
N LYS A 339 12.20 0.37 2.28
CA LYS A 339 13.58 0.37 1.76
C LYS A 339 14.27 1.70 2.00
#